data_AF-A0A6G0X4D9-F1
#
_entry.id   AF-A0A6G0X4D9-F1
#
_cell.length_a   1.000
_cell.length_b   1.000
_cell.length_c   1.000
_cell.angle_alpha   90.00
_cell.angle_beta   90.00
_cell.angle_gamma   90.00
#
_symmetry.space_group_name_H-M   'P 1'
#
loop_
_entity.id
_entity.type
_entity.pdbx_description
1 polymer ?
#
loop_
_entity_poly.entity_id
_entity_poly.type
_entity_poly.pdbx_seq_one_letter_code
_entity_poly.pdbx_strand_id
1 'polypeptide(L)'
;MLANLVFGMLGFAYLYPYWAQTQPVDYWIDLFPSTNAEAVISLVYTIGTVVTLLALVCVGGTNHYTRRIIGGLGTQVLVLAALPITALVSESTGRCGVVIACTILIAIATSFLDSSVIGVASLFPRGAMEHVQLGIGVSGLFAAIFRVVSKAVFAPSDVAPSTTAYFFVGSCTVAVAIVAFLYLLRLPLAQRCIHANKQDAFEFRLLRKIWRNEALVILSYATTLAVPPSAISAIQSFQFPYLNDNTWRPLILLTLNAVMEVVGDTSLDTAAI
;
A
#
# COMPACT_ATOMS: atom_id res chain seq x y z
N MET A 1 23.47 -3.70 -3.77
CA MET A 1 22.80 -2.89 -4.81
C MET A 1 21.64 -3.64 -5.46
N LEU A 2 21.83 -4.78 -6.13
CA LEU A 2 20.70 -5.46 -6.80
C LEU A 2 19.62 -5.97 -5.84
N ALA A 3 20.00 -6.60 -4.72
CA ALA A 3 19.04 -7.04 -3.69
C ALA A 3 18.23 -5.86 -3.12
N ASN A 4 18.89 -4.74 -2.86
CA ASN A 4 18.29 -3.49 -2.38
C ASN A 4 17.23 -2.93 -3.35
N LEU A 5 17.53 -2.92 -4.66
CA LEU A 5 16.55 -2.51 -5.68
C LEU A 5 15.33 -3.43 -5.69
N VAL A 6 15.52 -4.73 -5.52
CA VAL A 6 14.40 -5.67 -5.41
C VAL A 6 13.59 -5.41 -4.14
N PHE A 7 14.23 -5.11 -3.02
CA PHE A 7 13.53 -4.72 -1.78
C PHE A 7 12.71 -3.44 -1.97
N GLY A 8 13.23 -2.44 -2.68
CA GLY A 8 12.45 -1.26 -3.04
C GLY A 8 11.28 -1.57 -3.97
N MET A 9 11.46 -2.46 -4.95
CA MET A 9 10.36 -2.92 -5.79
C MET A 9 9.30 -3.70 -5.00
N LEU A 10 9.70 -4.46 -3.98
CA LEU A 10 8.77 -5.15 -3.08
C LEU A 10 8.01 -4.18 -2.18
N GLY A 11 8.71 -3.18 -1.61
CA GLY A 11 8.13 -2.05 -0.89
C GLY A 11 7.05 -1.36 -1.71
N PHE A 12 7.38 -1.03 -2.96
CA PHE A 12 6.45 -0.43 -3.90
C PHE A 12 5.23 -1.32 -4.15
N ALA A 13 5.46 -2.57 -4.55
CA ALA A 13 4.39 -3.45 -5.02
C ALA A 13 3.43 -3.88 -3.92
N TYR A 14 3.87 -3.97 -2.65
CA TYR A 14 2.98 -4.42 -1.59
C TYR A 14 1.99 -3.35 -1.14
N LEU A 15 2.36 -2.06 -1.13
CA LEU A 15 1.44 -0.98 -0.71
C LEU A 15 0.70 -0.34 -1.88
N TYR A 16 1.24 -0.43 -3.10
CA TYR A 16 0.60 0.12 -4.29
C TYR A 16 -0.88 -0.28 -4.47
N PRO A 17 -1.34 -1.53 -4.23
CA PRO A 17 -2.76 -1.90 -4.38
C PRO A 17 -3.70 -1.11 -3.49
N TYR A 18 -3.26 -0.75 -2.28
CA TYR A 18 -4.03 0.12 -1.38
C TYR A 18 -4.16 1.52 -1.98
N TRP A 19 -3.05 2.11 -2.41
CA TRP A 19 -3.06 3.41 -3.09
C TRP A 19 -3.89 3.38 -4.39
N ALA A 20 -3.85 2.27 -5.11
CA ALA A 20 -4.65 2.10 -6.31
C ALA A 20 -6.15 2.13 -6.02
N GLN A 21 -6.58 1.62 -4.86
CA GLN A 21 -7.97 1.69 -4.43
C GLN A 21 -8.36 3.09 -3.91
N THR A 22 -7.52 3.80 -3.17
CA THR A 22 -7.93 5.07 -2.54
C THR A 22 -7.84 6.28 -3.47
N GLN A 23 -6.90 6.29 -4.41
CA GLN A 23 -6.64 7.45 -5.29
C GLN A 23 -7.74 7.80 -6.31
N PRO A 24 -8.52 6.85 -6.88
CA PRO A 24 -9.59 7.16 -7.84
C PRO A 24 -10.84 7.81 -7.20
N VAL A 25 -10.68 8.91 -6.45
CA VAL A 25 -11.76 9.55 -5.68
C VAL A 25 -12.98 9.89 -6.56
N ASP A 26 -12.76 10.44 -7.77
CA ASP A 26 -13.87 10.80 -8.65
C ASP A 26 -14.62 9.53 -9.16
N TYR A 27 -13.92 8.41 -9.37
CA TYR A 27 -14.56 7.13 -9.73
C TYR A 27 -15.47 6.63 -8.61
N TRP A 28 -15.06 6.79 -7.35
CA TRP A 28 -15.88 6.37 -6.22
C TRP A 28 -17.06 7.30 -5.95
N ILE A 29 -16.91 8.61 -6.22
CA ILE A 29 -18.02 9.57 -6.14
C ILE A 29 -19.08 9.23 -7.19
N ASP A 30 -18.66 8.90 -8.42
CA ASP A 30 -19.59 8.48 -9.48
C ASP A 30 -20.32 7.18 -9.11
N LEU A 31 -19.62 6.24 -8.46
CA LEU A 31 -20.17 4.93 -8.11
C LEU A 31 -21.01 4.94 -6.82
N PHE A 32 -20.66 5.80 -5.86
CA PHE A 32 -21.28 5.89 -4.53
C PHE A 32 -21.51 7.35 -4.10
N PRO A 33 -22.46 8.08 -4.71
CA PRO A 33 -22.62 9.53 -4.49
C PRO A 33 -22.97 9.92 -3.04
N SER A 34 -23.63 9.02 -2.30
CA SER A 34 -24.11 9.27 -0.94
C SER A 34 -23.10 8.94 0.15
N THR A 35 -21.97 8.31 -0.18
CA THR A 35 -21.06 7.71 0.79
C THR A 35 -19.62 8.09 0.48
N ASN A 36 -18.85 8.49 1.49
CA ASN A 36 -17.42 8.69 1.32
C ASN A 36 -16.69 7.33 1.26
N ALA A 37 -16.67 6.74 0.07
CA ALA A 37 -16.11 5.42 -0.17
C ALA A 37 -14.60 5.35 0.14
N GLU A 38 -13.85 6.43 -0.10
CA GLU A 38 -12.43 6.50 0.24
C GLU A 38 -12.20 6.31 1.75
N ALA A 39 -12.99 6.99 2.58
CA ALA A 39 -12.91 6.85 4.03
C ALA A 39 -13.27 5.42 4.48
N VAL A 40 -14.30 4.81 3.87
CA VAL A 40 -14.70 3.43 4.17
C VAL A 40 -13.60 2.43 3.76
N ILE A 41 -13.03 2.58 2.56
CA ILE A 41 -11.92 1.73 2.07
C ILE A 41 -10.73 1.84 3.03
N SER A 42 -10.34 3.07 3.39
CA SER A 42 -9.20 3.32 4.29
C SER A 42 -9.41 2.72 5.67
N LEU A 43 -10.63 2.85 6.21
CA LEU A 43 -11.00 2.29 7.52
C LEU A 43 -11.01 0.76 7.50
N VAL A 44 -11.68 0.15 6.51
CA VAL A 44 -11.75 -1.31 6.36
C VAL A 44 -10.37 -1.90 6.15
N TYR A 45 -9.55 -1.25 5.32
CA TYR A 45 -8.17 -1.66 5.10
C TYR A 45 -7.36 -1.63 6.39
N THR A 46 -7.40 -0.52 7.13
CA THR A 46 -6.64 -0.35 8.38
C THR A 46 -7.07 -1.36 9.45
N ILE A 47 -8.37 -1.53 9.68
CA ILE A 47 -8.87 -2.50 10.66
C ILE A 47 -8.46 -3.92 10.23
N GLY A 48 -8.66 -4.24 8.93
CA GLY A 48 -8.30 -5.52 8.37
C GLY A 48 -6.82 -5.84 8.51
N THR A 49 -5.94 -4.87 8.25
CA THR A 49 -4.50 -5.08 8.34
C THR A 49 -4.04 -5.32 9.78
N VAL A 50 -4.51 -4.49 10.72
CA VAL A 50 -4.17 -4.59 12.14
C VAL A 50 -4.68 -5.91 12.73
N VAL A 51 -5.95 -6.26 12.49
CA VAL A 51 -6.53 -7.52 13.00
C VAL A 51 -5.77 -8.73 12.45
N THR A 52 -5.44 -8.71 11.15
CA THR A 52 -4.69 -9.81 10.52
C THR A 52 -3.27 -9.90 11.06
N LEU A 53 -2.57 -8.78 11.26
CA LEU A 53 -1.23 -8.76 11.86
C LEU A 53 -1.25 -9.29 13.29
N LEU A 54 -2.21 -8.87 14.12
CA LEU A 54 -2.38 -9.39 15.48
C LEU A 54 -2.66 -10.90 15.48
N ALA A 55 -3.53 -11.37 14.59
CA ALA A 55 -3.79 -12.80 14.44
C ALA A 55 -2.52 -13.57 14.05
N LEU A 56 -1.72 -13.05 13.10
CA LEU A 56 -0.46 -13.65 12.69
C LEU A 56 0.56 -13.74 13.83
N VAL A 57 0.64 -12.71 14.67
CA VAL A 57 1.52 -12.69 15.84
C VAL A 57 1.04 -13.72 16.88
N CYS A 58 -0.27 -13.75 17.16
CA CYS A 58 -0.84 -14.67 18.15
C CYS A 58 -0.78 -16.15 17.76
N VAL A 59 -0.92 -16.47 16.46
CA VAL A 59 -0.91 -17.86 15.97
C VAL A 59 0.51 -18.45 15.94
N GLY A 60 1.56 -17.64 16.07
CA GLY A 60 2.95 -18.08 16.00
C GLY A 60 3.31 -18.46 14.56
N GLY A 61 3.95 -17.54 13.84
CA GLY A 61 4.20 -17.66 12.41
C GLY A 61 4.90 -18.98 12.02
N THR A 62 4.29 -19.72 11.08
CA THR A 62 4.91 -20.89 10.46
C THR A 62 5.92 -20.50 9.37
N ASN A 63 6.81 -21.44 9.09
CA ASN A 63 8.18 -21.30 8.55
C ASN A 63 8.33 -20.89 7.06
N HIS A 64 7.39 -20.15 6.46
CA HIS A 64 7.34 -20.00 5.00
C HIS A 64 7.11 -18.55 4.51
N TYR A 65 8.07 -17.64 4.75
CA TYR A 65 8.01 -16.26 4.21
C TYR A 65 7.83 -16.24 2.68
N THR A 66 8.46 -17.18 1.94
CA THR A 66 8.29 -17.29 0.48
C THR A 66 6.84 -17.51 0.07
N ARG A 67 6.13 -18.42 0.76
CA ARG A 67 4.71 -18.68 0.48
C ARG A 67 3.84 -17.50 0.84
N ARG A 68 4.16 -16.80 1.93
CA ARG A 68 3.43 -15.60 2.38
C ARG A 68 3.62 -14.44 1.40
N ILE A 69 4.84 -14.22 0.90
CA ILE A 69 5.13 -13.16 -0.07
C ILE A 69 4.52 -13.47 -1.43
N ILE A 70 4.73 -14.67 -1.99
CA ILE A 70 4.15 -15.03 -3.29
C ILE A 70 2.61 -15.07 -3.20
N GLY A 71 2.06 -15.64 -2.13
CA GLY A 71 0.62 -15.70 -1.91
C GLY A 71 0.00 -14.31 -1.73
N GLY A 72 0.65 -13.42 -0.98
CA GLY A 72 0.21 -12.05 -0.80
C GLY A 72 0.22 -11.25 -2.10
N LEU A 73 1.36 -11.23 -2.81
CA LEU A 73 1.47 -10.53 -4.11
C LEU A 73 0.51 -11.12 -5.13
N GLY A 74 0.39 -12.45 -5.20
CA GLY A 74 -0.56 -13.13 -6.10
C GLY A 74 -2.01 -12.77 -5.79
N THR A 75 -2.37 -12.68 -4.51
CA THR A 75 -3.72 -12.21 -4.09
C THR A 75 -3.95 -10.77 -4.53
N GLN A 76 -2.97 -9.88 -4.34
CA GLN A 76 -3.08 -8.49 -4.77
C GLN A 76 -3.21 -8.34 -6.30
N VAL A 77 -2.47 -9.12 -7.09
CA VAL A 77 -2.61 -9.19 -8.57
C VAL A 77 -4.03 -9.57 -8.97
N LEU A 78 -4.57 -10.63 -8.36
CA LEU A 78 -5.91 -11.13 -8.65
C LEU A 78 -7.00 -10.12 -8.27
N VAL A 79 -6.89 -9.50 -7.09
CA VAL A 79 -7.86 -8.50 -6.64
C VAL A 79 -7.80 -7.26 -7.53
N LEU A 80 -6.62 -6.74 -7.88
CA LEU A 80 -6.50 -5.60 -8.78
C LEU A 80 -7.07 -5.90 -10.18
N ALA A 81 -6.85 -7.11 -10.71
CA ALA A 81 -7.44 -7.51 -11.99
C ALA A 81 -8.96 -7.71 -11.91
N ALA A 82 -9.49 -8.09 -10.75
CA ALA A 82 -10.93 -8.29 -10.53
C ALA A 82 -11.69 -7.01 -10.19
N LEU A 83 -11.04 -5.98 -9.65
CA LEU A 83 -11.70 -4.73 -9.25
C LEU A 83 -12.50 -4.04 -10.37
N PRO A 84 -12.02 -3.96 -11.63
CA PRO A 84 -12.82 -3.42 -12.74
C PRO A 84 -14.14 -4.16 -13.00
N ILE A 85 -14.26 -5.44 -12.61
CA ILE A 85 -15.47 -6.24 -12.78
C ILE A 85 -16.63 -5.69 -11.93
N THR A 86 -16.34 -4.89 -10.90
CA THR A 86 -17.36 -4.17 -10.11
C THR A 86 -18.29 -3.33 -10.99
N ALA A 87 -17.80 -2.78 -12.11
CA ALA A 87 -18.61 -2.03 -13.05
C ALA A 87 -19.71 -2.87 -13.73
N LEU A 88 -19.50 -4.19 -13.85
CA LEU A 88 -20.45 -5.13 -14.49
C LEU A 88 -21.61 -5.55 -13.57
N VAL A 89 -21.46 -5.40 -12.25
CA VAL A 89 -22.54 -5.69 -11.29
C VAL A 89 -23.59 -4.58 -11.41
N SER A 90 -24.85 -4.90 -11.72
CA SER A 90 -25.88 -3.86 -11.93
C SER A 90 -26.43 -3.26 -10.64
N GLU A 91 -26.36 -4.00 -9.53
CA GLU A 91 -26.92 -3.59 -8.23
C GLU A 91 -25.92 -2.77 -7.40
N SER A 92 -26.34 -1.61 -6.88
CA SER A 92 -25.49 -0.70 -6.09
C SER A 92 -25.01 -1.32 -4.78
N THR A 93 -25.87 -2.05 -4.08
CA THR A 93 -25.53 -2.80 -2.86
C THR A 93 -24.49 -3.88 -3.15
N GLY A 94 -24.67 -4.62 -4.25
CA GLY A 94 -23.74 -5.64 -4.71
C GLY A 94 -22.36 -5.06 -5.04
N ARG A 95 -22.31 -3.91 -5.73
CA ARG A 95 -21.05 -3.19 -6.03
C ARG A 95 -20.28 -2.83 -4.76
N CYS A 96 -20.97 -2.26 -3.77
CA CYS A 96 -20.35 -1.88 -2.50
C CYS A 96 -19.78 -3.11 -1.79
N GLY A 97 -20.55 -4.20 -1.72
CA GLY A 97 -20.10 -5.46 -1.12
C GLY A 97 -18.84 -6.03 -1.78
N VAL A 98 -18.74 -5.98 -3.11
CA VAL A 98 -17.55 -6.46 -3.84
C VAL A 98 -16.33 -5.58 -3.55
N VAL A 99 -16.48 -4.25 -3.52
CA VAL A 99 -15.38 -3.32 -3.21
C VAL A 99 -14.87 -3.59 -1.79
N ILE A 100 -15.76 -3.68 -0.80
CA ILE A 100 -15.39 -3.97 0.60
C ILE A 100 -14.68 -5.34 0.70
N ALA A 101 -15.22 -6.37 0.03
CA ALA A 101 -14.59 -7.69 0.02
C ALA A 101 -13.18 -7.67 -0.59
N CYS A 102 -13.00 -6.95 -1.71
CA CYS A 102 -11.68 -6.75 -2.33
C CYS A 102 -10.72 -6.03 -1.38
N THR A 103 -11.19 -4.99 -0.69
CA THR A 103 -10.38 -4.25 0.30
C THR A 103 -9.98 -5.13 1.47
N ILE A 104 -10.85 -6.00 1.98
CA ILE A 104 -10.51 -6.96 3.04
C ILE A 104 -9.44 -7.95 2.54
N LEU A 105 -9.58 -8.47 1.32
CA LEU A 105 -8.59 -9.38 0.73
C LEU A 105 -7.24 -8.70 0.53
N ILE A 106 -7.22 -7.45 0.06
CA ILE A 106 -5.99 -6.64 -0.04
C ILE A 106 -5.41 -6.41 1.35
N ALA A 107 -6.20 -6.07 2.36
CA ALA A 107 -5.73 -5.86 3.72
C ALA A 107 -5.06 -7.11 4.31
N ILE A 108 -5.70 -8.27 4.15
CA ILE A 108 -5.14 -9.55 4.58
C ILE A 108 -3.82 -9.81 3.84
N ALA A 109 -3.82 -9.73 2.51
CA ALA A 109 -2.63 -9.95 1.70
C ALA A 109 -1.47 -9.00 2.09
N THR A 110 -1.78 -7.72 2.31
CA THR A 110 -0.81 -6.72 2.77
C THR A 110 -0.24 -7.09 4.13
N SER A 111 -1.03 -7.51 5.12
CA SER A 111 -0.47 -7.93 6.43
C SER A 111 0.50 -9.11 6.33
N PHE A 112 0.20 -10.07 5.45
CA PHE A 112 1.10 -11.19 5.19
C PHE A 112 2.40 -10.73 4.52
N LEU A 113 2.30 -9.77 3.59
CA LEU A 113 3.45 -9.17 2.91
C LEU A 113 4.29 -8.34 3.86
N ASP A 114 3.69 -7.39 4.55
CA ASP A 114 4.33 -6.46 5.48
C ASP A 114 5.21 -7.21 6.48
N SER A 115 4.62 -8.14 7.23
CA SER A 115 5.36 -8.95 8.21
C SER A 115 6.43 -9.86 7.61
N SER A 116 6.30 -10.29 6.33
CA SER A 116 7.28 -11.18 5.70
C SER A 116 8.40 -10.42 4.97
N VAL A 117 8.08 -9.32 4.30
CA VAL A 117 9.03 -8.48 3.57
C VAL A 117 9.93 -7.75 4.55
N ILE A 118 9.37 -7.12 5.59
CA ILE A 118 10.14 -6.49 6.68
C ILE A 118 10.98 -7.55 7.40
N GLY A 119 10.38 -8.72 7.69
CA GLY A 119 11.08 -9.86 8.30
C GLY A 119 12.31 -10.29 7.49
N VAL A 120 12.16 -10.51 6.18
CA VAL A 120 13.27 -10.90 5.30
C VAL A 120 14.27 -9.75 5.13
N ALA A 121 13.82 -8.51 4.96
CA ALA A 121 14.71 -7.34 4.81
C ALA A 121 15.62 -7.13 6.03
N SER A 122 15.10 -7.39 7.24
CA SER A 122 15.89 -7.28 8.48
C SER A 122 17.04 -8.29 8.59
N LEU A 123 17.04 -9.35 7.78
CA LEU A 123 18.14 -10.32 7.73
C LEU A 123 19.35 -9.83 6.92
N PHE A 124 19.17 -8.73 6.17
CA PHE A 124 20.22 -8.18 5.31
C PHE A 124 20.99 -7.08 6.05
N PRO A 125 22.33 -7.07 5.98
CA PRO A 125 23.14 -6.23 6.85
C PRO A 125 23.14 -4.73 6.50
N ARG A 126 22.71 -4.32 5.30
CA ARG A 126 22.72 -2.91 4.86
C ARG A 126 21.64 -2.60 3.82
N GLY A 127 20.95 -1.47 3.94
CA GLY A 127 20.13 -0.89 2.86
C GLY A 127 18.75 -1.50 2.68
N ALA A 128 18.56 -2.79 2.98
CA ALA A 128 17.36 -3.50 2.57
C ALA A 128 16.08 -2.90 3.18
N MET A 129 16.09 -2.58 4.48
CA MET A 129 14.94 -1.98 5.14
C MET A 129 14.65 -0.57 4.62
N GLU A 130 15.69 0.27 4.46
CA GLU A 130 15.51 1.63 3.97
C GLU A 130 14.94 1.63 2.54
N HIS A 131 15.42 0.74 1.67
CA HIS A 131 14.87 0.62 0.33
C HIS A 131 13.43 0.09 0.32
N VAL A 132 13.04 -0.83 1.22
CA VAL A 132 11.61 -1.20 1.37
C VAL A 132 10.79 0.05 1.70
N GLN A 133 11.21 0.86 2.67
CA GLN A 133 10.51 2.08 3.07
C GLN A 133 10.44 3.10 1.94
N LEU A 134 11.56 3.35 1.25
CA LEU A 134 11.57 4.18 0.06
C LEU A 134 10.57 3.69 -1.00
N GLY A 135 10.49 2.38 -1.22
CA GLY A 135 9.52 1.78 -2.13
C GLY A 135 8.07 2.07 -1.74
N ILE A 136 7.77 1.97 -0.44
CA ILE A 136 6.46 2.30 0.13
C ILE A 136 6.09 3.75 -0.20
N GLY A 137 6.92 4.72 0.14
CA GLY A 137 6.65 6.14 -0.13
C GLY A 137 6.51 6.42 -1.63
N VAL A 138 7.40 5.85 -2.47
CA VAL A 138 7.35 6.03 -3.92
C VAL A 138 6.06 5.47 -4.52
N SER A 139 5.47 4.41 -3.95
CA SER A 139 4.19 3.88 -4.43
C SER A 139 3.03 4.87 -4.26
N GLY A 140 2.99 5.58 -3.13
CA GLY A 140 2.00 6.63 -2.88
C GLY A 140 2.18 7.82 -3.81
N LEU A 141 3.42 8.26 -4.00
CA LEU A 141 3.74 9.34 -4.93
C LEU A 141 3.38 8.99 -6.38
N PHE A 142 3.72 7.78 -6.82
CA PHE A 142 3.39 7.31 -8.16
C PHE A 142 1.87 7.29 -8.40
N ALA A 143 1.11 6.80 -7.42
CA ALA A 143 -0.35 6.77 -7.48
C ALA A 143 -0.94 8.19 -7.54
N ALA A 144 -0.41 9.13 -6.77
CA ALA A 144 -0.82 10.54 -6.81
C ALA A 144 -0.49 11.22 -8.15
N ILE A 145 0.72 11.02 -8.70
CA ILE A 145 1.12 11.55 -10.01
C ILE A 145 0.22 10.99 -11.10
N PHE A 146 -0.01 9.68 -11.10
CA PHE A 146 -0.93 9.05 -12.05
C PHE A 146 -2.31 9.70 -11.98
N ARG A 147 -2.78 10.00 -10.76
CA ARG A 147 -4.08 10.64 -10.58
C ARG A 147 -4.11 12.05 -11.16
N VAL A 148 -3.11 12.88 -10.88
CA VAL A 148 -2.94 14.23 -11.46
C VAL A 148 -2.95 14.17 -12.99
N VAL A 149 -2.15 13.27 -13.58
CA VAL A 149 -2.08 13.12 -15.03
C VAL A 149 -3.40 12.64 -15.61
N SER A 150 -4.03 11.63 -15.01
CA SER A 150 -5.31 11.09 -15.49
C SER A 150 -6.41 12.17 -15.51
N LYS A 151 -6.48 13.01 -14.48
CA LYS A 151 -7.44 14.10 -14.39
C LYS A 151 -7.15 15.23 -15.38
N ALA A 152 -5.88 15.47 -15.71
CA ALA A 152 -5.47 16.48 -16.69
C ALA A 152 -5.74 16.04 -18.14
N VAL A 153 -5.62 14.74 -18.42
CA VAL A 153 -5.65 14.19 -19.78
C VAL A 153 -7.04 13.69 -20.19
N PHE A 154 -7.77 13.03 -19.29
CA PHE A 154 -9.07 12.42 -19.62
C PHE A 154 -10.23 13.38 -19.40
N ALA A 155 -11.22 13.30 -20.29
CA ALA A 155 -12.48 14.01 -20.10
C ALA A 155 -13.26 13.42 -18.90
N PRO A 156 -14.13 14.20 -18.23
CA PRO A 156 -14.92 13.72 -17.10
C PRO A 156 -15.80 12.49 -17.40
N SER A 157 -16.15 12.24 -18.68
CA SER A 157 -16.91 11.05 -19.10
C SER A 157 -16.11 9.75 -19.06
N ASP A 158 -14.78 9.82 -19.06
CA ASP A 158 -13.89 8.68 -19.29
C ASP A 158 -13.20 8.19 -17.99
N VAL A 159 -13.76 8.55 -16.83
CA VAL A 159 -13.21 8.21 -15.51
C VAL A 159 -13.20 6.70 -15.26
N ALA A 160 -14.26 5.99 -15.64
CA ALA A 160 -14.37 4.54 -15.48
C ALA A 160 -13.34 3.74 -16.34
N PRO A 161 -13.20 3.98 -17.67
CA PRO A 161 -12.19 3.29 -18.46
C PRO A 161 -10.75 3.67 -18.05
N SER A 162 -10.49 4.94 -17.69
CA SER A 162 -9.17 5.36 -17.18
C SER A 162 -8.81 4.65 -15.88
N THR A 163 -9.76 4.55 -14.94
CA THR A 163 -9.55 3.84 -13.67
C THR A 163 -9.39 2.34 -13.87
N THR A 164 -10.08 1.76 -14.84
CA THR A 164 -9.91 0.34 -15.22
C THR A 164 -8.49 0.08 -15.74
N ALA A 165 -8.01 0.91 -16.66
CA ALA A 165 -6.63 0.80 -17.17
C ALA A 165 -5.60 0.94 -16.04
N TYR A 166 -5.84 1.85 -15.10
CA TYR A 166 -5.00 2.03 -13.91
C TYR A 166 -4.89 0.75 -13.06
N PHE A 167 -6.02 0.08 -12.77
CA PHE A 167 -6.00 -1.18 -12.03
C PHE A 167 -5.23 -2.29 -12.76
N PHE A 168 -5.33 -2.38 -14.10
CA PHE A 168 -4.58 -3.35 -14.89
C PHE A 168 -3.08 -3.07 -14.90
N VAL A 169 -2.67 -1.81 -15.11
CA VAL A 169 -1.26 -1.39 -15.03
C VAL A 169 -0.71 -1.71 -13.63
N GLY A 170 -1.51 -1.46 -12.61
CA GLY A 170 -1.23 -1.85 -11.24
C GLY A 170 -0.99 -3.34 -11.07
N SER A 171 -1.92 -4.17 -11.56
CA SER A 171 -1.83 -5.63 -11.51
C SER A 171 -0.56 -6.14 -12.21
N CYS A 172 -0.23 -5.61 -13.39
CA CYS A 172 1.02 -5.93 -14.09
C CYS A 172 2.26 -5.54 -13.28
N THR A 173 2.25 -4.38 -12.62
CA THR A 173 3.38 -3.91 -11.81
C THR A 173 3.62 -4.82 -10.61
N VAL A 174 2.56 -5.23 -9.91
CA VAL A 174 2.66 -6.20 -8.80
C VAL A 174 3.12 -7.58 -9.31
N ALA A 175 2.67 -8.01 -10.50
CA ALA A 175 3.12 -9.27 -11.10
C ALA A 175 4.63 -9.26 -11.42
N VAL A 176 5.18 -8.14 -11.88
CA VAL A 176 6.63 -7.99 -12.09
C VAL A 176 7.39 -8.12 -10.76
N ALA A 177 6.84 -7.60 -9.66
CA ALA A 177 7.46 -7.74 -8.34
C ALA A 177 7.52 -9.20 -7.85
N ILE A 178 6.58 -10.08 -8.27
CA ILE A 178 6.67 -11.53 -8.01
C ILE A 178 7.91 -12.10 -8.68
N VAL A 179 8.14 -11.76 -9.94
CA VAL A 179 9.33 -12.22 -10.69
C VAL A 179 10.61 -11.68 -10.05
N ALA A 180 10.61 -10.41 -9.64
CA ALA A 180 11.74 -9.81 -8.94
C ALA A 180 12.03 -10.52 -7.60
N PHE A 181 11.00 -10.87 -6.82
CA PHE A 181 11.17 -11.65 -5.60
C PHE A 181 11.75 -13.05 -5.86
N LEU A 182 11.25 -13.75 -6.88
CA LEU A 182 11.80 -15.05 -7.27
C LEU A 182 13.28 -14.94 -7.69
N TYR A 183 13.65 -13.84 -8.35
CA TYR A 183 15.03 -13.53 -8.68
C TYR A 183 15.87 -13.25 -7.42
N LEU A 184 15.35 -12.51 -6.43
CA LEU A 184 16.00 -12.27 -5.14
C LEU A 184 16.36 -13.58 -4.44
N LEU A 185 15.45 -14.56 -4.43
CA LEU A 185 15.69 -15.88 -3.82
C LEU A 185 16.82 -16.69 -4.50
N ARG A 186 17.18 -16.34 -5.73
CA ARG A 186 18.29 -16.97 -6.47
C ARG A 186 19.64 -16.30 -6.20
N LEU A 187 19.66 -15.12 -5.57
CA LEU A 187 20.91 -14.43 -5.27
C LEU A 187 21.69 -15.15 -4.16
N PRO A 188 23.01 -15.34 -4.33
CA PRO A 188 23.83 -16.04 -3.34
C PRO A 188 23.87 -15.30 -2.01
N LEU A 189 23.77 -13.96 -2.03
CA LEU A 189 23.67 -13.15 -0.82
C LEU A 189 22.37 -13.45 -0.06
N ALA A 190 21.24 -13.51 -0.76
CA ALA A 190 19.95 -13.78 -0.15
C ALA A 190 19.92 -15.18 0.46
N GLN A 191 20.40 -16.17 -0.27
CA GLN A 191 20.51 -17.54 0.24
C GLN A 191 21.39 -17.62 1.50
N ARG A 192 22.54 -16.93 1.52
CA ARG A 192 23.40 -16.87 2.71
C ARG A 192 22.70 -16.21 3.90
N CYS A 193 22.10 -15.04 3.74
CA CYS A 193 21.41 -14.33 4.82
C CYS A 193 20.22 -15.12 5.38
N ILE A 194 19.44 -15.73 4.49
CA ILE A 194 18.28 -16.54 4.84
C ILE A 194 18.68 -17.85 5.53
N HIS A 195 19.68 -18.56 5.02
CA HIS A 195 20.11 -19.84 5.62
C HIS A 195 20.93 -19.65 6.90
N ALA A 196 21.65 -18.53 7.06
CA ALA A 196 22.42 -18.24 8.26
C ALA A 196 21.54 -17.91 9.47
N ASN A 197 20.33 -17.39 9.25
CA ASN A 197 19.39 -17.06 10.31
C ASN A 197 18.34 -18.16 10.46
N LYS A 198 18.40 -18.90 11.57
CA LYS A 198 17.29 -19.77 11.96
C LYS A 198 16.13 -18.86 12.35
N GLN A 199 14.95 -19.15 11.81
CA GLN A 199 13.75 -18.41 12.16
C GLN A 199 13.30 -18.85 13.56
N ASP A 200 13.54 -17.99 14.53
CA ASP A 200 13.07 -18.19 15.90
C ASP A 200 11.58 -17.85 15.99
N ALA A 201 10.84 -18.63 16.79
CA ALA A 201 9.44 -18.35 17.06
C ALA A 201 9.32 -16.99 17.76
N PHE A 202 8.21 -16.27 17.51
CA PHE A 202 7.97 -14.98 18.13
C PHE A 202 7.93 -15.13 19.66
N GLU A 203 8.88 -14.49 20.36
CA GLU A 203 8.88 -14.42 21.82
C GLU A 203 8.21 -13.14 22.30
N PHE A 204 7.15 -13.25 23.11
CA PHE A 204 6.51 -12.09 23.76
C PHE A 204 7.48 -11.21 24.57
N ARG A 205 8.63 -11.76 24.98
CA ARG A 205 9.71 -11.02 25.65
C ARG A 205 10.32 -9.95 24.74
N LEU A 206 10.37 -10.17 23.43
CA LEU A 206 10.83 -9.18 22.44
C LEU A 206 9.89 -7.98 22.41
N LEU A 207 8.57 -8.19 22.48
CA LEU A 207 7.59 -7.09 22.51
C LEU A 207 7.82 -6.16 23.69
N ARG A 208 8.13 -6.71 24.87
CA ARG A 208 8.51 -5.92 26.05
C ARG A 208 9.80 -5.12 25.87
N LYS A 209 10.71 -5.55 24.98
CA LYS A 209 11.97 -4.84 24.70
C LYS A 209 11.76 -3.70 23.69
N ILE A 210 10.89 -3.88 22.70
CA ILE A 210 10.66 -2.93 21.60
C ILE A 210 9.42 -2.05 21.78
N TRP A 211 8.66 -2.20 22.86
CA TRP A 211 7.37 -1.52 23.06
C TRP A 211 7.41 0.02 22.89
N ARG A 212 8.53 0.66 23.22
CA ARG A 212 8.68 2.12 23.02
C ARG A 212 8.69 2.49 21.55
N ASN A 213 9.39 1.71 20.73
CA ASN A 213 9.46 1.93 19.30
C ASN A 213 8.09 1.63 18.66
N GLU A 214 7.46 0.53 19.06
CA GLU A 214 6.10 0.19 18.61
C GLU A 214 5.08 1.28 18.99
N ALA A 215 5.14 1.82 20.21
CA ALA A 215 4.26 2.90 20.64
C ALA A 215 4.46 4.18 19.81
N LEU A 216 5.70 4.51 19.44
CA LEU A 216 6.00 5.64 18.55
C LEU A 216 5.44 5.42 17.14
N VAL A 217 5.59 4.22 16.59
CA VAL A 217 5.03 3.86 15.28
C VAL A 217 3.50 3.93 15.31
N ILE A 218 2.86 3.37 16.34
CA ILE A 218 1.41 3.44 16.52
C ILE A 218 0.94 4.88 16.61
N LEU A 219 1.63 5.72 17.41
CA LEU A 219 1.27 7.13 17.55
C LEU A 219 1.41 7.87 16.23
N SER A 220 2.51 7.66 15.50
CA SER A 220 2.75 8.26 14.19
C SER A 220 1.68 7.84 13.17
N TYR A 221 1.35 6.54 13.13
CA TYR A 221 0.33 6.02 12.23
C TYR A 221 -1.07 6.52 12.60
N ALA A 222 -1.40 6.61 13.90
CA ALA A 222 -2.65 7.16 14.38
C ALA A 222 -2.80 8.65 14.01
N THR A 223 -1.73 9.45 14.12
CA THR A 223 -1.74 10.85 13.67
C THR A 223 -1.91 10.96 12.16
N THR A 224 -1.32 10.03 11.40
CA THR A 224 -1.44 10.01 9.93
C THR A 224 -2.85 9.64 9.49
N LEU A 225 -3.48 8.63 10.11
CA LEU A 225 -4.86 8.26 9.81
C LEU A 225 -5.89 9.31 10.22
N ALA A 226 -5.59 10.09 11.26
CA ALA A 226 -6.48 11.14 11.75
C ALA A 226 -6.51 12.36 10.82
N VAL A 227 -5.48 12.56 9.98
CA VAL A 227 -5.31 13.77 9.17
C VAL A 227 -5.42 13.44 7.66
N PRO A 228 -4.46 12.79 6.99
CA PRO A 228 -4.69 12.20 5.67
C PRO A 228 -5.49 10.88 5.65
N PRO A 229 -6.27 10.57 4.60
CA PRO A 229 -6.73 11.46 3.53
C PRO A 229 -8.06 12.15 3.86
N SER A 230 -8.78 11.71 4.88
CA SER A 230 -10.17 12.13 5.16
C SER A 230 -10.29 13.58 5.64
N ALA A 231 -9.40 14.07 6.50
CA ALA A 231 -9.42 15.46 6.92
C ALA A 231 -8.87 16.38 5.83
N ILE A 232 -7.82 15.95 5.11
CA ILE A 232 -7.20 16.72 4.03
C ILE A 232 -8.15 16.92 2.85
N SER A 233 -8.88 15.88 2.46
CA SER A 233 -9.85 15.95 1.35
C SER A 233 -11.03 16.88 1.64
N ALA A 234 -11.33 17.13 2.91
CA ALA A 234 -12.38 18.06 3.34
C ALA A 234 -11.95 19.55 3.36
N ILE A 235 -10.65 19.86 3.20
CA ILE A 235 -10.16 21.24 3.29
C ILE A 235 -10.50 22.02 2.01
N GLN A 236 -11.40 22.99 2.15
CA GLN A 236 -11.80 23.87 1.06
C GLN A 236 -10.87 25.08 0.90
N SER A 237 -10.79 25.58 -0.33
CA SER A 237 -10.13 26.83 -0.70
C SER A 237 -11.11 28.00 -0.61
N PHE A 238 -10.85 28.96 0.27
CA PHE A 238 -11.65 30.20 0.32
C PHE A 238 -11.20 31.22 -0.74
N GLN A 239 -9.92 31.24 -1.09
CA GLN A 239 -9.35 32.22 -2.03
C GLN A 239 -9.48 31.79 -3.50
N PHE A 240 -9.60 30.49 -3.76
CA PHE A 240 -9.74 29.93 -5.11
C PHE A 240 -10.88 28.90 -5.15
N PRO A 241 -12.16 29.33 -5.19
CA PRO A 241 -13.32 28.44 -5.16
C PRO A 241 -13.37 27.46 -6.34
N TYR A 242 -12.90 27.87 -7.52
CA TYR A 242 -12.85 27.03 -8.72
C TYR A 242 -12.02 25.74 -8.55
N LEU A 243 -11.07 25.71 -7.61
CA LEU A 243 -10.29 24.51 -7.28
C LEU A 243 -11.09 23.49 -6.45
N ASN A 244 -12.11 23.95 -5.73
CA ASN A 244 -13.04 23.09 -4.99
C ASN A 244 -14.03 22.46 -5.96
N ASP A 245 -14.60 23.27 -6.86
CA ASP A 245 -15.63 22.84 -7.81
C ASP A 245 -15.14 21.74 -8.75
N ASN A 246 -13.86 21.80 -9.15
CA ASN A 246 -13.24 20.83 -10.04
C ASN A 246 -12.45 19.73 -9.29
N THR A 247 -12.60 19.63 -7.96
CA THR A 247 -11.93 18.64 -7.09
C THR A 247 -10.40 18.55 -7.28
N TRP A 248 -9.74 19.66 -7.62
CA TRP A 248 -8.27 19.75 -7.77
C TRP A 248 -7.56 20.01 -6.45
N ARG A 249 -8.21 20.75 -5.54
CA ARG A 249 -7.71 21.08 -4.20
C ARG A 249 -7.27 19.84 -3.40
N PRO A 250 -8.11 18.79 -3.21
CA PRO A 250 -7.70 17.59 -2.46
C PRO A 250 -6.54 16.85 -3.14
N LEU A 251 -6.53 16.83 -4.48
CA LEU A 251 -5.51 16.15 -5.26
C LEU A 251 -4.12 16.76 -5.08
N ILE A 252 -4.02 18.09 -5.07
CA ILE A 252 -2.75 18.80 -4.84
C ILE A 252 -2.23 18.51 -3.42
N LEU A 253 -3.10 18.55 -2.41
CA LEU A 253 -2.70 18.30 -1.02
C LEU A 253 -2.23 16.86 -0.80
N LEU A 254 -2.92 15.88 -1.38
CA LEU A 254 -2.51 14.47 -1.34
C LEU A 254 -1.17 14.25 -2.06
N THR A 255 -0.97 14.92 -3.21
CA THR A 255 0.31 14.84 -3.94
C THR A 255 1.44 15.45 -3.13
N LEU A 256 1.22 16.60 -2.49
CA LEU A 256 2.22 17.23 -1.62
C LEU A 256 2.57 16.33 -0.43
N ASN A 257 1.57 15.73 0.21
CA ASN A 257 1.79 14.77 1.30
C ASN A 257 2.68 13.62 0.85
N ALA A 258 2.40 13.02 -0.31
CA ALA A 258 3.18 11.92 -0.86
C ALA A 258 4.63 12.33 -1.23
N VAL A 259 4.83 13.57 -1.72
CA VAL A 259 6.18 14.09 -1.96
C VAL A 259 6.95 14.23 -0.65
N MET A 260 6.32 14.78 0.40
CA MET A 260 6.97 14.95 1.70
C MET A 260 7.29 13.62 2.37
N GLU A 261 6.44 12.60 2.18
CA GLU A 261 6.69 11.22 2.65
C GLU A 261 7.94 10.63 1.99
N VAL A 262 8.06 10.71 0.66
CA VAL A 262 9.27 10.25 -0.07
C VAL A 262 10.52 11.02 0.37
N VAL A 263 10.43 12.33 0.58
CA VAL A 263 11.56 13.12 1.10
C VAL A 263 11.97 12.64 2.48
N GLY A 264 11.00 12.34 3.36
CA GLY A 264 11.25 11.73 4.67
C GLY A 264 12.01 10.40 4.54
N ASP A 265 11.51 9.50 3.69
CA ASP A 265 12.11 8.17 3.50
C ASP A 265 13.53 8.24 2.92
N THR A 266 13.78 9.14 1.96
CA THR A 266 15.13 9.35 1.40
C THR A 266 16.12 9.92 2.41
N SER A 267 15.65 10.68 3.41
CA SER A 267 16.53 11.22 4.45
C SER A 267 17.07 10.13 5.39
N LEU A 268 16.34 9.03 5.55
CA LEU A 268 16.79 7.85 6.31
C LEU A 268 17.97 7.16 5.61
N ASP A 269 17.93 7.06 4.27
CA ASP A 269 19.04 6.53 3.46
C ASP A 269 20.33 7.35 3.66
N THR A 270 20.22 8.68 3.80
CA THR A 270 21.39 9.56 3.98
C THR A 270 21.96 9.57 5.40
N ALA A 271 21.15 9.27 6.42
CA ALA A 271 21.60 9.21 7.82
C ALA A 271 22.31 7.90 8.17
N ALA A 272 22.21 6.88 7.31
CA ALA A 272 22.82 5.56 7.48
C ALA A 272 24.21 5.42 6.82
N ILE A 273 24.73 6.47 6.19
CA ILE A 273 26.08 6.55 5.57
C ILE A 273 27.04 7.29 6.51
#